data_AF-A0A9D7S3E2-F1
#
_entry.id   AF-A0A9D7S3E2-F1
#
_cell.length_a   1.000
_cell.length_b   1.000
_cell.length_c   1.000
_cell.angle_alpha   90.00
_cell.angle_beta   90.00
_cell.angle_gamma   90.00
#
_symmetry.space_group_name_H-M   'P 1'
#
loop_
_entity.id
_entity.type
_entity.pdbx_description
1 polymer ?
#
loop_
_entity_poly.entity_id
_entity_poly.type
_entity_poly.pdbx_seq_one_letter_code
_entity_poly.pdbx_strand_id
1 'polypeptide(L)'
;MNLTPALTEVLRGGRAEFNRRFAVGLQRYNGIDPAAFSELLTGPVDHIVGAVAKVDNGAVPALADALFDLSLALLGQRWIGTGGRAPAVLAGWELIADKAPGLLAQQPQSLLTAIANALVHWSSFGGGEYWLRTLATLAPRARSVDELLRAGQVAAWRHGLAHYRDSALERARQLDPELLALALTVPPADWKDEMLTRMARNRWYRPDKPPQAAPRVMLRVGAFVGYGGRFAEPPLVGSIDGELLLHSAGQRYSLHADVFGANVQAHSDGKLAPAHELPPGWRIEGSVLLSPEKRFPFAEHGAITSSAVTIDTLVLTHAWSHGATVVALL
;
A
#
# COMPACT_ATOMS: atom_id res chain seq x y z
N MET A 1 -23.17 16.67 -22.41
CA MET A 1 -21.69 16.68 -22.60
C MET A 1 -21.40 15.79 -23.80
N ASN A 2 -20.57 16.22 -24.75
CA ASN A 2 -20.30 15.43 -25.95
C ASN A 2 -19.11 14.51 -25.68
N LEU A 3 -19.32 13.20 -25.83
CA LEU A 3 -18.26 12.20 -25.76
C LEU A 3 -17.21 12.45 -26.85
N THR A 4 -15.97 12.02 -26.60
CA THR A 4 -14.94 11.96 -27.64
C THR A 4 -15.41 11.11 -28.83
N PRO A 5 -14.96 11.42 -30.06
CA PRO A 5 -15.29 10.60 -31.23
C PRO A 5 -14.90 9.14 -31.03
N ALA A 6 -13.74 8.89 -30.40
CA ALA A 6 -13.20 7.55 -30.15
C ALA A 6 -14.15 6.69 -29.30
N LEU A 7 -14.60 7.19 -28.13
CA LEU A 7 -15.54 6.46 -27.30
C LEU A 7 -16.92 6.34 -27.96
N THR A 8 -17.36 7.40 -28.64
CA THR A 8 -18.64 7.40 -29.37
C THR A 8 -18.70 6.30 -30.43
N GLU A 9 -17.63 6.12 -31.20
CA GLU A 9 -17.56 5.10 -32.26
C GLU A 9 -17.63 3.69 -31.69
N VAL A 10 -16.88 3.40 -30.61
CA VAL A 10 -16.92 2.08 -29.95
C VAL A 10 -18.29 1.79 -29.37
N LEU A 11 -18.88 2.74 -28.61
CA LEU A 11 -20.21 2.54 -28.03
C LEU A 11 -21.29 2.40 -29.10
N ARG A 12 -21.19 3.13 -30.22
CA ARG A 12 -22.13 3.00 -31.34
C ARG A 12 -22.00 1.62 -32.01
N GLY A 13 -20.77 1.18 -32.27
CA GLY A 13 -20.50 -0.12 -32.89
C GLY A 13 -20.90 -1.31 -32.00
N GLY A 14 -20.73 -1.17 -30.68
CA GLY A 14 -21.03 -2.21 -29.69
C GLY A 14 -22.36 -2.04 -28.95
N ARG A 15 -23.27 -1.16 -29.39
CA ARG A 15 -24.43 -0.70 -28.60
C ARG A 15 -25.25 -1.82 -27.97
N ALA A 16 -25.58 -2.86 -28.75
CA ALA A 16 -26.37 -3.99 -28.27
C ALA A 16 -25.66 -4.76 -27.15
N GLU A 17 -24.34 -4.94 -27.28
CA GLU A 17 -23.52 -5.65 -26.32
C GLU A 17 -23.33 -4.85 -25.02
N PHE A 18 -22.95 -3.58 -25.09
CA PHE A 18 -22.82 -2.74 -23.90
C PHE A 18 -24.14 -2.63 -23.11
N ASN A 19 -25.28 -2.50 -23.80
CA ASN A 19 -26.60 -2.50 -23.17
C ASN A 19 -26.91 -3.83 -22.47
N ARG A 20 -26.55 -4.96 -23.10
CA ARG A 20 -26.69 -6.30 -22.50
C ARG A 20 -25.85 -6.42 -21.24
N ARG A 21 -24.57 -6.02 -21.27
CA ARG A 21 -23.68 -6.05 -20.10
C ARG A 21 -24.18 -5.16 -18.97
N PHE A 22 -24.68 -3.97 -19.28
CA PHE A 22 -25.31 -3.08 -18.29
C PHE A 22 -26.51 -3.74 -17.61
N ALA A 23 -27.43 -4.35 -18.38
CA ALA A 23 -28.58 -5.05 -17.83
C ALA A 23 -28.19 -6.22 -16.92
N VAL A 24 -27.18 -7.01 -17.32
CA VAL A 24 -26.61 -8.07 -16.46
C VAL A 24 -26.00 -7.49 -15.18
N GLY A 25 -25.32 -6.34 -15.28
CA GLY A 25 -24.78 -5.62 -14.12
C GLY A 25 -25.86 -5.19 -13.13
N LEU A 26 -26.98 -4.65 -13.61
CA LEU A 26 -28.13 -4.28 -12.77
C LEU A 26 -28.72 -5.47 -12.02
N GLN A 27 -28.74 -6.65 -12.64
CA GLN A 27 -29.20 -7.89 -12.00
C GLN A 27 -28.20 -8.42 -10.96
N ARG A 28 -26.90 -8.25 -11.22
CA ARG A 28 -25.83 -8.74 -10.36
C ARG A 28 -25.59 -7.86 -9.13
N TYR A 29 -25.68 -6.55 -9.29
CA TYR A 29 -25.36 -5.57 -8.26
C TYR A 29 -26.60 -4.75 -7.90
N ASN A 30 -27.10 -4.95 -6.69
CA ASN A 30 -28.23 -4.18 -6.19
C ASN A 30 -27.83 -2.71 -5.98
N GLY A 31 -28.56 -1.79 -6.62
CA GLY A 31 -28.43 -0.35 -6.37
C GLY A 31 -27.38 0.37 -7.23
N ILE A 32 -27.06 -0.13 -8.41
CA ILE A 32 -26.39 0.70 -9.43
C ILE A 32 -27.35 1.81 -9.85
N ASP A 33 -26.92 3.07 -9.70
CA ASP A 33 -27.61 4.23 -10.25
C ASP A 33 -27.21 4.42 -11.73
N PRO A 34 -28.16 4.28 -12.69
CA PRO A 34 -27.87 4.50 -14.10
C PRO A 34 -27.33 5.91 -14.42
N ALA A 35 -27.76 6.93 -13.68
CA ALA A 35 -27.26 8.30 -13.87
C ALA A 35 -25.79 8.40 -13.47
N ALA A 36 -25.42 7.89 -12.29
CA ALA A 36 -24.03 7.83 -11.85
C ALA A 36 -23.14 7.04 -12.82
N PHE A 37 -23.61 5.91 -13.36
CA PHE A 37 -22.84 5.17 -14.37
C PHE A 37 -22.67 5.97 -15.67
N SER A 38 -23.72 6.67 -16.11
CA SER A 38 -23.63 7.56 -17.27
C SER A 38 -22.64 8.72 -17.05
N GLU A 39 -22.61 9.31 -15.85
CA GLU A 39 -21.64 10.36 -15.50
C GLU A 39 -20.20 9.83 -15.56
N LEU A 40 -19.95 8.61 -15.08
CA LEU A 40 -18.64 7.96 -15.20
C LEU A 40 -18.23 7.78 -16.67
N LEU A 41 -19.16 7.31 -17.52
CA LEU A 41 -18.91 7.09 -18.94
C LEU A 41 -18.61 8.41 -19.67
N THR A 42 -19.34 9.48 -19.35
CA THR A 42 -19.21 10.78 -20.02
C THR A 42 -18.13 11.70 -19.45
N GLY A 43 -17.57 11.37 -18.29
CA GLY A 43 -16.49 12.11 -17.65
C GLY A 43 -15.17 11.34 -17.69
N PRO A 44 -14.78 10.67 -16.58
CA PRO A 44 -13.46 10.06 -16.44
C PRO A 44 -13.16 8.99 -17.50
N VAL A 45 -14.13 8.15 -17.87
CA VAL A 45 -13.92 7.11 -18.89
C VAL A 45 -13.66 7.71 -20.26
N ASP A 46 -14.42 8.74 -20.65
CA ASP A 46 -14.22 9.45 -21.92
C ASP A 46 -12.86 10.15 -21.98
N HIS A 47 -12.43 10.79 -20.88
CA HIS A 47 -11.10 11.39 -20.76
C HIS A 47 -9.99 10.35 -20.98
N ILE A 48 -10.08 9.21 -20.28
CA ILE A 48 -9.08 8.13 -20.38
C ILE A 48 -9.02 7.58 -21.82
N VAL A 49 -10.18 7.31 -22.42
CA VAL A 49 -10.25 6.82 -23.80
C VAL A 49 -9.67 7.83 -24.78
N GLY A 50 -10.00 9.12 -24.61
CA GLY A 50 -9.46 10.19 -25.43
C GLY A 50 -7.95 10.36 -25.32
N ALA A 51 -7.37 10.14 -24.14
CA ALA A 51 -5.92 10.18 -23.95
C ALA A 51 -5.21 9.02 -24.67
N VAL A 52 -5.76 7.80 -24.58
CA VAL A 52 -5.19 6.63 -25.27
C VAL A 52 -5.39 6.71 -26.79
N ALA A 53 -6.53 7.18 -27.26
CA ALA A 53 -6.79 7.33 -28.70
C ALA A 53 -5.77 8.23 -29.41
N LYS A 54 -5.18 9.21 -28.70
CA LYS A 54 -4.13 10.09 -29.24
C LYS A 54 -2.80 9.38 -29.48
N VAL A 55 -2.52 8.29 -28.78
CA VAL A 55 -1.25 7.55 -28.89
C VAL A 55 -1.40 6.21 -29.62
N ASP A 56 -2.54 5.55 -29.45
CA ASP A 56 -2.87 4.29 -30.10
C ASP A 56 -4.40 4.13 -30.20
N ASN A 57 -4.95 4.50 -31.35
CA ASN A 57 -6.38 4.34 -31.62
C ASN A 57 -6.80 2.87 -31.76
N GLY A 58 -5.86 1.96 -32.07
CA GLY A 58 -6.15 0.52 -32.20
C GLY A 58 -6.45 -0.13 -30.85
N ALA A 59 -5.92 0.41 -29.75
CA ALA A 59 -6.17 -0.08 -28.40
C ALA A 59 -7.52 0.36 -27.79
N VAL A 60 -8.20 1.33 -28.41
CA VAL A 60 -9.41 1.96 -27.86
C VAL A 60 -10.55 0.98 -27.59
N PRO A 61 -10.90 0.01 -28.47
CA PRO A 61 -11.97 -0.95 -28.18
C PRO A 61 -11.71 -1.78 -26.92
N ALA A 62 -10.50 -2.34 -26.78
CA ALA A 62 -10.13 -3.15 -25.62
C ALA A 62 -10.11 -2.32 -24.32
N LEU A 63 -9.67 -1.06 -24.39
CA LEU A 63 -9.70 -0.14 -23.26
C LEU A 63 -11.13 0.21 -22.84
N ALA A 64 -12.01 0.50 -23.80
CA ALA A 64 -13.41 0.84 -23.52
C ALA A 64 -14.15 -0.34 -22.88
N ASP A 65 -13.91 -1.57 -23.36
CA ASP A 65 -14.46 -2.78 -22.75
C ASP A 65 -14.01 -2.94 -21.29
N ALA A 66 -12.70 -2.82 -21.04
CA ALA A 66 -12.13 -2.92 -19.71
C ALA A 66 -12.68 -1.85 -18.75
N LEU A 67 -12.70 -0.58 -19.17
CA LEU A 67 -13.22 0.53 -18.36
C LEU A 67 -14.70 0.37 -18.05
N PHE A 68 -15.51 -0.06 -19.02
CA PHE A 68 -16.94 -0.23 -18.83
C PHE A 68 -17.21 -1.32 -17.78
N ASP A 69 -16.57 -2.48 -17.90
CA ASP A 69 -16.80 -3.61 -16.99
C ASP A 69 -16.26 -3.35 -15.59
N LEU A 70 -15.06 -2.77 -15.49
CA LEU A 70 -14.49 -2.39 -14.19
C LEU A 70 -15.30 -1.28 -13.52
N SER A 71 -15.73 -0.25 -14.27
CA SER A 71 -16.54 0.83 -13.71
C SER A 71 -17.89 0.29 -13.20
N LEU A 72 -18.54 -0.60 -13.95
CA LEU A 72 -19.80 -1.21 -13.55
C LEU A 72 -19.64 -2.05 -12.29
N ALA A 73 -18.60 -2.88 -12.24
CA ALA A 73 -18.31 -3.73 -11.08
C ALA A 73 -17.94 -2.92 -9.83
N LEU A 74 -17.11 -1.88 -9.97
CA LEU A 74 -16.67 -1.04 -8.85
C LEU A 74 -17.80 -0.14 -8.33
N LEU A 75 -18.63 0.41 -9.23
CA LEU A 75 -19.79 1.21 -8.85
C LEU A 75 -20.83 0.33 -8.13
N GLY A 76 -21.14 -0.85 -8.70
CA GLY A 76 -22.07 -1.80 -8.09
C GLY A 76 -21.63 -2.31 -6.71
N GLN A 77 -20.32 -2.39 -6.46
CA GLN A 77 -19.74 -2.73 -5.16
C GLN A 77 -19.51 -1.52 -4.23
N ARG A 78 -19.95 -0.32 -4.63
CA ARG A 78 -19.79 0.94 -3.87
C ARG A 78 -18.33 1.26 -3.53
N TRP A 79 -17.40 0.87 -4.41
CA TRP A 79 -16.01 1.29 -4.32
C TRP A 79 -15.82 2.69 -4.89
N ILE A 80 -16.51 3.01 -5.99
CA ILE A 80 -16.50 4.33 -6.64
C ILE A 80 -17.92 4.93 -6.67
N GLY A 81 -18.04 6.17 -7.15
CA GLY A 81 -19.28 6.94 -7.16
C GLY A 81 -19.50 7.74 -5.87
N THR A 82 -20.65 8.40 -5.76
CA THR A 82 -21.01 9.23 -4.60
C THR A 82 -21.01 8.40 -3.32
N GLY A 83 -20.17 8.78 -2.34
CA GLY A 83 -19.99 8.04 -1.09
C GLY A 83 -19.24 6.72 -1.23
N GLY A 84 -18.56 6.48 -2.36
CA GLY A 84 -17.74 5.29 -2.59
C GLY A 84 -16.59 5.16 -1.59
N ARG A 85 -16.22 3.91 -1.27
CA ARG A 85 -15.19 3.59 -0.27
C ARG A 85 -13.74 3.85 -0.75
N ALA A 86 -13.52 3.91 -2.06
CA ALA A 86 -12.21 4.09 -2.68
C ALA A 86 -12.31 5.07 -3.87
N PRO A 87 -12.67 6.35 -3.63
CA PRO A 87 -12.87 7.33 -4.71
C PRO A 87 -11.59 7.61 -5.52
N ALA A 88 -10.42 7.36 -4.91
CA ALA A 88 -9.12 7.55 -5.55
C ALA A 88 -8.90 6.65 -6.79
N VAL A 89 -9.67 5.57 -6.98
CA VAL A 89 -9.52 4.66 -8.13
C VAL A 89 -9.59 5.40 -9.45
N LEU A 90 -10.58 6.27 -9.63
CA LEU A 90 -10.76 7.05 -10.87
C LEU A 90 -9.58 8.01 -11.10
N ALA A 91 -9.18 8.73 -10.05
CA ALA A 91 -8.01 9.61 -10.10
C ALA A 91 -6.73 8.86 -10.45
N GLY A 92 -6.59 7.61 -9.99
CA GLY A 92 -5.48 6.73 -10.36
C GLY A 92 -5.48 6.38 -11.85
N TRP A 93 -6.64 6.03 -12.41
CA TRP A 93 -6.76 5.73 -13.84
C TRP A 93 -6.53 6.95 -14.72
N GLU A 94 -7.11 8.10 -14.38
CA GLU A 94 -6.91 9.37 -15.10
C GLU A 94 -5.43 9.79 -15.08
N LEU A 95 -4.78 9.66 -13.92
CA LEU A 95 -3.35 9.95 -13.78
C LEU A 95 -2.49 9.09 -14.72
N ILE A 96 -2.78 7.80 -14.85
CA ILE A 96 -2.04 6.95 -15.78
C ILE A 96 -2.36 7.33 -17.24
N ALA A 97 -3.61 7.66 -17.55
CA ALA A 97 -3.99 8.12 -18.88
C ALA A 97 -3.26 9.41 -19.28
N ASP A 98 -3.04 10.32 -18.33
CA ASP A 98 -2.33 11.57 -18.58
C ASP A 98 -0.80 11.40 -18.67
N LYS A 99 -0.23 10.51 -17.84
CA LYS A 99 1.22 10.39 -17.69
C LYS A 99 1.85 9.30 -18.53
N ALA A 100 1.11 8.24 -18.83
CA ALA A 100 1.59 7.09 -19.57
C ALA A 100 0.47 6.41 -20.37
N PRO A 101 -0.23 7.12 -21.28
CA PRO A 101 -1.32 6.54 -22.07
C PRO A 101 -0.86 5.34 -22.90
N GLY A 102 0.41 5.32 -23.33
CA GLY A 102 0.99 4.17 -24.04
C GLY A 102 1.04 2.88 -23.21
N LEU A 103 1.16 2.97 -21.87
CA LEU A 103 1.10 1.78 -21.01
C LEU A 103 -0.32 1.24 -20.88
N LEU A 104 -1.32 2.13 -20.83
CA LEU A 104 -2.72 1.72 -20.89
C LEU A 104 -3.07 1.09 -22.23
N ALA A 105 -2.55 1.60 -23.34
CA ALA A 105 -2.74 1.01 -24.67
C ALA A 105 -2.22 -0.44 -24.75
N GLN A 106 -1.07 -0.72 -24.12
CA GLN A 106 -0.44 -2.05 -24.16
C GLN A 106 -1.25 -3.14 -23.45
N GLN A 107 -1.72 -2.89 -22.22
CA GLN A 107 -2.47 -3.87 -21.43
C GLN A 107 -3.57 -3.21 -20.58
N PRO A 108 -4.67 -2.74 -21.19
CA PRO A 108 -5.69 -1.95 -20.51
C PRO A 108 -6.27 -2.65 -19.27
N GLN A 109 -6.74 -3.89 -19.44
CA GLN A 109 -7.41 -4.65 -18.38
C GLN A 109 -6.50 -4.88 -17.18
N SER A 110 -5.27 -5.35 -17.42
CA SER A 110 -4.30 -5.67 -16.38
C SER A 110 -3.93 -4.43 -15.56
N LEU A 111 -3.61 -3.32 -16.24
CA LEU A 111 -3.19 -2.10 -15.56
C LEU A 111 -4.34 -1.45 -14.77
N LEU A 112 -5.52 -1.32 -15.38
CA LEU A 112 -6.69 -0.75 -14.69
C LEU A 112 -7.06 -1.57 -13.44
N THR A 113 -7.07 -2.90 -13.56
CA THR A 113 -7.35 -3.81 -12.44
C THR A 113 -6.31 -3.67 -11.33
N ALA A 114 -5.02 -3.62 -11.68
CA ALA A 114 -3.94 -3.48 -10.70
C ALA A 114 -4.02 -2.16 -9.92
N ILE A 115 -4.29 -1.04 -10.62
CA ILE A 115 -4.47 0.27 -9.98
C ILE A 115 -5.70 0.29 -9.08
N ALA A 116 -6.83 -0.28 -9.54
CA ALA A 116 -8.05 -0.36 -8.74
C ALA A 116 -7.82 -1.18 -7.46
N ASN A 117 -7.21 -2.36 -7.57
CA ASN A 117 -6.90 -3.22 -6.42
C ASN A 117 -5.97 -2.52 -5.42
N ALA A 118 -4.93 -1.84 -5.91
CA ALA A 118 -4.01 -1.10 -5.05
C ALA A 118 -4.74 0.01 -4.28
N LEU A 119 -5.62 0.78 -4.93
CA LEU A 119 -6.31 1.91 -4.30
C LEU A 119 -7.47 1.47 -3.40
N VAL A 120 -8.13 0.37 -3.74
CA VAL A 120 -9.07 -0.31 -2.83
C VAL A 120 -8.32 -0.78 -1.58
N HIS A 121 -7.12 -1.37 -1.72
CA HIS A 121 -6.30 -1.75 -0.58
C HIS A 121 -5.92 -0.52 0.27
N TRP A 122 -5.43 0.56 -0.36
CA TRP A 122 -5.09 1.81 0.32
C TRP A 122 -6.26 2.45 1.05
N SER A 123 -7.51 2.26 0.62
CA SER A 123 -8.68 2.76 1.34
C SER A 123 -8.79 2.25 2.78
N SER A 124 -8.16 1.10 3.09
CA SER A 124 -8.13 0.52 4.43
C SER A 124 -6.95 1.00 5.30
N PHE A 125 -5.94 1.65 4.71
CA PHE A 125 -4.72 2.07 5.41
C PHE A 125 -4.50 3.60 5.39
N GLY A 126 -5.14 4.32 4.47
CA GLY A 126 -4.88 5.75 4.20
C GLY A 126 -3.57 5.97 3.44
N GLY A 127 -3.34 7.19 2.93
CA GLY A 127 -2.10 7.57 2.26
C GLY A 127 -1.98 7.15 0.78
N GLY A 128 -3.06 6.64 0.19
CA GLY A 128 -3.12 6.29 -1.23
C GLY A 128 -2.78 7.49 -2.15
N GLU A 129 -3.09 8.72 -1.73
CA GLU A 129 -2.74 9.93 -2.48
C GLU A 129 -1.22 10.16 -2.60
N TYR A 130 -0.44 9.83 -1.56
CA TYR A 130 1.03 9.98 -1.60
C TYR A 130 1.66 8.93 -2.49
N TRP A 131 1.12 7.71 -2.47
CA TRP A 131 1.50 6.65 -3.39
C TRP A 131 1.18 7.03 -4.85
N LEU A 132 -0.03 7.54 -5.13
CA LEU A 132 -0.40 8.02 -6.48
C LEU A 132 0.52 9.12 -6.99
N ARG A 133 0.88 10.11 -6.16
CA ARG A 133 1.86 11.15 -6.54
C ARG A 133 3.22 10.56 -6.93
N THR A 134 3.64 9.50 -6.28
CA THR A 134 4.87 8.79 -6.64
C THR A 134 4.67 8.07 -7.97
N LEU A 135 3.54 7.39 -8.15
CA LEU A 135 3.23 6.70 -9.39
C LEU A 135 3.18 7.66 -10.59
N ALA A 136 2.71 8.89 -10.44
CA ALA A 136 2.77 9.93 -11.48
C ALA A 136 4.19 10.28 -11.93
N THR A 137 5.18 10.12 -11.05
CA THR A 137 6.59 10.38 -11.35
C THR A 137 7.25 9.17 -12.05
N LEU A 138 6.79 7.96 -11.72
CA LEU A 138 7.29 6.69 -12.25
C LEU A 138 6.69 6.35 -13.61
N ALA A 139 5.38 6.54 -13.78
CA ALA A 139 4.61 6.19 -14.97
C ALA A 139 5.25 6.65 -16.30
N PRO A 140 5.67 7.92 -16.48
CA PRO A 140 6.24 8.36 -17.76
C PRO A 140 7.62 7.77 -18.06
N ARG A 141 8.27 7.12 -17.09
CA ARG A 141 9.60 6.51 -17.25
C ARG A 141 9.56 4.99 -17.38
N ALA A 142 8.47 4.36 -17.00
CA ALA A 142 8.31 2.92 -17.14
C ALA A 142 8.11 2.56 -18.62
N ARG A 143 8.82 1.53 -19.09
CA ARG A 143 8.78 1.06 -20.48
C ARG A 143 7.70 0.00 -20.71
N SER A 144 7.21 -0.60 -19.63
CA SER A 144 6.17 -1.63 -19.66
C SER A 144 5.26 -1.54 -18.44
N VAL A 145 4.10 -2.17 -18.54
CA VAL A 145 3.15 -2.31 -17.42
C VAL A 145 3.81 -3.04 -16.24
N ASP A 146 4.54 -4.12 -16.49
CA ASP A 146 5.23 -4.89 -15.45
C ASP A 146 6.26 -4.05 -14.69
N GLU A 147 7.04 -3.24 -15.42
CA GLU A 147 8.05 -2.35 -14.83
C GLU A 147 7.38 -1.28 -13.93
N LEU A 148 6.26 -0.69 -14.38
CA LEU A 148 5.48 0.25 -13.57
C LEU A 148 4.91 -0.42 -12.31
N LEU A 149 4.34 -1.62 -12.42
CA LEU A 149 3.74 -2.32 -11.28
C LEU A 149 4.79 -2.74 -10.25
N ARG A 150 5.97 -3.20 -10.69
CA ARG A 150 7.11 -3.48 -9.82
C ARG A 150 7.56 -2.22 -9.07
N ALA A 151 7.74 -1.11 -9.78
CA ALA A 151 8.13 0.16 -9.17
C ALA A 151 7.04 0.70 -8.22
N GLY A 152 5.77 0.51 -8.58
CA GLY A 152 4.61 0.83 -7.74
C GLY A 152 4.60 0.04 -6.42
N GLN A 153 4.99 -1.24 -6.43
CA GLN A 153 5.09 -2.06 -5.22
C GLN A 153 6.25 -1.60 -4.32
N VAL A 154 7.40 -1.24 -4.89
CA VAL A 154 8.52 -0.62 -4.14
C VAL A 154 8.09 0.71 -3.52
N ALA A 155 7.39 1.56 -4.28
CA ALA A 155 6.83 2.80 -3.76
C ALA A 155 5.81 2.55 -2.64
N ALA A 156 4.97 1.52 -2.76
CA ALA A 156 3.98 1.19 -1.75
C ALA A 156 4.64 0.76 -0.43
N TRP A 157 5.71 -0.04 -0.51
CA TRP A 157 6.56 -0.36 0.63
C TRP A 157 7.15 0.91 1.27
N ARG A 158 7.74 1.81 0.46
CA ARG A 158 8.28 3.09 0.94
C ARG A 158 7.25 3.98 1.64
N HIS A 159 5.97 3.87 1.25
CA HIS A 159 4.85 4.59 1.86
C HIS A 159 4.27 3.89 3.10
N GLY A 160 4.98 2.92 3.67
CA GLY A 160 4.68 2.38 5.00
C GLY A 160 3.93 1.05 5.02
N LEU A 161 3.70 0.42 3.85
CA LEU A 161 3.23 -0.96 3.79
C LEU A 161 4.37 -1.94 4.14
N ALA A 162 4.83 -1.94 5.40
CA ALA A 162 6.01 -2.69 5.86
C ALA A 162 5.95 -4.21 5.56
N HIS A 163 4.76 -4.82 5.61
CA HIS A 163 4.56 -6.22 5.20
C HIS A 163 4.94 -6.52 3.73
N TYR A 164 5.08 -5.51 2.87
CA TYR A 164 5.53 -5.69 1.48
C TYR A 164 7.04 -5.77 1.35
N ARG A 165 7.83 -5.49 2.40
CA ARG A 165 9.29 -5.38 2.34
C ARG A 165 9.95 -6.47 1.48
N ASP A 166 9.70 -7.73 1.79
CA ASP A 166 10.42 -8.84 1.13
C ASP A 166 10.02 -8.96 -0.34
N SER A 167 8.73 -8.86 -0.63
CA SER A 167 8.23 -8.83 -2.02
C SER A 167 8.72 -7.59 -2.79
N ALA A 168 8.83 -6.43 -2.14
CA ALA A 168 9.32 -5.20 -2.75
C ALA A 168 10.82 -5.28 -3.04
N LEU A 169 11.62 -5.87 -2.14
CA LEU A 169 13.03 -6.15 -2.36
C LEU A 169 13.25 -7.13 -3.52
N GLU A 170 12.42 -8.17 -3.64
CA GLU A 170 12.47 -9.10 -4.77
C GLU A 170 12.19 -8.38 -6.09
N ARG A 171 11.16 -7.54 -6.12
CA ARG A 171 10.76 -6.75 -7.29
C ARG A 171 11.82 -5.70 -7.65
N ALA A 172 12.44 -5.07 -6.65
CA ALA A 172 13.50 -4.09 -6.82
C ALA A 172 14.71 -4.67 -7.57
N ARG A 173 15.05 -5.95 -7.35
CA ARG A 173 16.14 -6.62 -8.09
C ARG A 173 15.88 -6.75 -9.60
N GLN A 174 14.64 -6.59 -10.03
CA GLN A 174 14.20 -6.74 -11.42
C GLN A 174 13.86 -5.40 -12.08
N LEU A 175 14.14 -4.28 -11.40
CA LEU A 175 13.87 -2.94 -11.90
C LEU A 175 15.11 -2.32 -12.54
N ASP A 176 14.87 -1.46 -13.52
CA ASP A 176 15.87 -0.53 -14.01
C ASP A 176 16.42 0.33 -12.86
N PRO A 177 17.76 0.53 -12.76
CA PRO A 177 18.36 1.30 -11.68
C PRO A 177 17.81 2.73 -11.57
N GLU A 178 17.52 3.40 -12.69
CA GLU A 178 16.98 4.76 -12.67
C GLU A 178 15.58 4.77 -12.05
N LEU A 179 14.72 3.84 -12.48
CA LEU A 179 13.36 3.75 -11.97
C LEU A 179 13.32 3.31 -10.49
N LEU A 180 14.21 2.41 -10.09
CA LEU A 180 14.37 2.00 -8.70
C LEU A 180 14.81 3.17 -7.82
N ALA A 181 15.80 3.95 -8.25
CA ALA A 181 16.27 5.13 -7.53
C ALA A 181 15.12 6.13 -7.31
N LEU A 182 14.34 6.41 -8.36
CA LEU A 182 13.17 7.28 -8.27
C LEU A 182 12.09 6.73 -7.33
N ALA A 183 11.81 5.42 -7.40
CA ALA A 183 10.83 4.77 -6.51
C ALA A 183 11.25 4.88 -5.03
N LEU A 184 12.56 4.88 -4.76
CA LEU A 184 13.18 5.03 -3.44
C LEU A 184 13.54 6.48 -3.08
N THR A 185 13.17 7.46 -3.90
CA THR A 185 13.48 8.89 -3.71
C THR A 185 14.97 9.20 -3.58
N VAL A 186 15.80 8.40 -4.22
CA VAL A 186 17.24 8.62 -4.38
C VAL A 186 17.47 9.27 -5.74
N PRO A 187 18.25 10.36 -5.84
CA PRO A 187 18.66 10.88 -7.14
C PRO A 187 19.36 9.78 -7.96
N PRO A 188 19.02 9.56 -9.24
CA PRO A 188 19.62 8.47 -10.02
C PRO A 188 21.15 8.47 -10.06
N ALA A 189 21.77 9.66 -10.03
CA ALA A 189 23.23 9.81 -9.98
C ALA A 189 23.87 9.34 -8.66
N ASP A 190 23.10 9.29 -7.58
CA ASP A 190 23.57 8.87 -6.25
C ASP A 190 23.32 7.39 -5.99
N TRP A 191 22.58 6.70 -6.88
CA TRP A 191 22.25 5.30 -6.71
C TRP A 191 23.49 4.41 -6.81
N LYS A 192 23.57 3.44 -5.90
CA LYS A 192 24.63 2.41 -5.87
C LYS A 192 24.00 1.05 -5.58
N ASP A 193 24.38 0.03 -6.31
CA ASP A 193 23.77 -1.31 -6.19
C ASP A 193 23.93 -1.92 -4.79
N GLU A 194 24.98 -1.54 -4.05
CA GLU A 194 25.17 -1.97 -2.66
C GLU A 194 24.06 -1.45 -1.74
N MET A 195 23.36 -0.37 -2.09
CA MET A 195 22.22 0.14 -1.32
C MET A 195 21.12 -0.91 -1.21
N LEU A 196 20.78 -1.60 -2.32
CA LEU A 196 19.76 -2.64 -2.30
C LEU A 196 20.18 -3.82 -1.41
N THR A 197 21.45 -4.21 -1.48
CA THR A 197 22.02 -5.25 -0.60
C THR A 197 21.95 -4.83 0.87
N ARG A 198 22.24 -3.55 1.17
CA ARG A 198 22.16 -3.00 2.52
C ARG A 198 20.72 -2.94 3.04
N MET A 199 19.76 -2.56 2.20
CA MET A 199 18.33 -2.59 2.55
C MET A 199 17.85 -4.00 2.87
N ALA A 200 18.33 -5.01 2.14
CA ALA A 200 18.00 -6.41 2.40
C ALA A 200 18.57 -6.90 3.75
N ARG A 201 19.78 -6.47 4.12
CA ARG A 201 20.45 -6.88 5.37
C ARG A 201 20.06 -6.08 6.60
N ASN A 202 19.69 -4.81 6.43
CA ASN A 202 19.32 -3.91 7.53
C ASN A 202 17.96 -3.28 7.22
N ARG A 203 16.90 -3.73 7.90
CA ARG A 203 15.55 -3.18 7.71
C ARG A 203 15.39 -1.73 8.17
N TRP A 204 16.33 -1.22 8.97
CA TRP A 204 16.37 0.15 9.49
C TRP A 204 17.25 1.09 8.65
N TYR A 205 17.79 0.61 7.53
CA TYR A 205 18.58 1.42 6.60
C TYR A 205 17.70 2.14 5.57
N ARG A 206 17.93 3.45 5.42
CA ARG A 206 17.33 4.29 4.38
C ARG A 206 18.36 4.73 3.36
N PRO A 207 18.11 4.54 2.05
CA PRO A 207 19.00 5.06 1.02
C PRO A 207 18.80 6.56 0.78
N ASP A 208 17.65 7.13 1.14
CA ASP A 208 17.29 8.55 0.95
C ASP A 208 17.72 9.48 2.09
N LYS A 209 18.30 8.93 3.18
CA LYS A 209 18.63 9.69 4.39
C LYS A 209 20.01 9.33 4.94
N PRO A 210 20.67 10.26 5.63
CA PRO A 210 21.92 9.94 6.33
C PRO A 210 21.67 8.85 7.40
N PRO A 211 22.66 7.97 7.65
CA PRO A 211 22.56 6.96 8.70
C PRO A 211 22.28 7.60 10.06
N GLN A 212 21.42 6.96 10.84
CA GLN A 212 21.13 7.36 12.21
C GLN A 212 21.68 6.31 13.18
N ALA A 213 22.20 6.76 14.32
CA ALA A 213 22.73 5.85 15.33
C ALA A 213 21.62 4.99 15.94
N ALA A 214 21.91 3.72 16.15
CA ALA A 214 21.14 2.81 16.98
C ALA A 214 21.82 2.68 18.36
N PRO A 215 21.07 2.30 19.43
CA PRO A 215 19.65 2.02 19.44
C PRO A 215 18.76 3.27 19.45
N ARG A 216 17.60 3.19 18.78
CA ARG A 216 16.62 4.29 18.76
C ARG A 216 15.18 3.80 18.67
N VAL A 217 14.27 4.52 19.31
CA VAL A 217 12.83 4.34 19.12
C VAL A 217 12.47 4.78 17.71
N MET A 218 11.82 3.91 16.95
CA MET A 218 11.47 4.15 15.55
C MET A 218 10.06 4.67 15.41
N LEU A 219 9.10 3.90 15.90
CA LEU A 219 7.67 4.15 15.70
C LEU A 219 6.84 3.45 16.77
N ARG A 220 5.54 3.75 16.77
CA ARG A 220 4.53 2.98 17.46
C ARG A 220 3.58 2.36 16.44
N VAL A 221 3.11 1.16 16.75
CA VAL A 221 2.24 0.37 15.88
C VAL A 221 1.01 -0.10 16.64
N GLY A 222 -0.15 0.02 16.00
CA GLY A 222 -1.45 -0.28 16.59
C GLY A 222 -2.08 0.90 17.34
N ALA A 223 -3.39 0.78 17.53
CA ALA A 223 -4.22 1.73 18.25
C ALA A 223 -5.44 1.00 18.84
N PHE A 224 -6.19 1.71 19.69
CA PHE A 224 -7.45 1.22 20.25
C PHE A 224 -8.53 1.09 19.16
N VAL A 225 -9.32 0.02 19.19
CA VAL A 225 -10.40 -0.22 18.21
C VAL A 225 -11.42 0.93 18.13
N GLY A 226 -11.72 1.59 19.25
CA GLY A 226 -12.64 2.74 19.28
C GLY A 226 -12.13 3.97 18.53
N TYR A 227 -10.84 4.02 18.17
CA TYR A 227 -10.22 5.05 17.34
C TYR A 227 -9.76 4.51 15.98
N GLY A 228 -10.37 3.41 15.51
CA GLY A 228 -10.03 2.78 14.23
C GLY A 228 -8.80 1.88 14.26
N GLY A 229 -8.27 1.58 15.45
CA GLY A 229 -7.17 0.64 15.64
C GLY A 229 -7.60 -0.83 15.65
N ARG A 230 -6.67 -1.73 16.04
CA ARG A 230 -6.90 -3.18 16.06
C ARG A 230 -6.99 -3.80 17.44
N PHE A 231 -6.61 -3.08 18.49
CA PHE A 231 -6.45 -3.66 19.82
C PHE A 231 -7.58 -3.19 20.73
N ALA A 232 -8.40 -4.12 21.22
CA ALA A 232 -9.50 -3.83 22.15
C ALA A 232 -9.00 -3.70 23.60
N GLU A 233 -7.84 -4.29 23.88
CA GLU A 233 -7.09 -4.20 25.14
C GLU A 233 -5.61 -3.99 24.83
N PRO A 234 -4.79 -3.47 25.76
CA PRO A 234 -3.36 -3.34 25.58
C PRO A 234 -2.72 -4.66 25.10
N PRO A 235 -2.01 -4.68 23.97
CA PRO A 235 -1.49 -5.92 23.42
C PRO A 235 -0.33 -6.47 24.27
N LEU A 236 -0.06 -7.75 24.11
CA LEU A 236 1.18 -8.41 24.52
C LEU A 236 2.00 -8.76 23.27
N VAL A 237 3.32 -8.84 23.41
CA VAL A 237 4.24 -9.23 22.36
C VAL A 237 4.95 -10.54 22.70
N GLY A 238 5.19 -11.36 21.69
CA GLY A 238 6.00 -12.56 21.74
C GLY A 238 6.60 -12.87 20.37
N SER A 239 7.27 -14.02 20.25
CA SER A 239 7.85 -14.49 19.00
C SER A 239 7.51 -15.96 18.74
N ILE A 240 7.35 -16.34 17.47
CA ILE A 240 7.24 -17.73 17.02
C ILE A 240 8.11 -17.86 15.78
N ASP A 241 9.04 -18.83 15.77
CA ASP A 241 9.95 -19.08 14.65
C ASP A 241 10.69 -17.83 14.13
N GLY A 242 10.98 -16.88 15.03
CA GLY A 242 11.63 -15.60 14.73
C GLY A 242 10.71 -14.50 14.20
N GLU A 243 9.42 -14.77 14.02
CA GLU A 243 8.40 -13.78 13.69
C GLU A 243 7.90 -13.06 14.95
N LEU A 244 7.84 -11.73 14.91
CA LEU A 244 7.30 -10.91 15.99
C LEU A 244 5.77 -10.88 15.90
N LEU A 245 5.10 -11.27 16.98
CA LEU A 245 3.65 -11.35 17.04
C LEU A 245 3.10 -10.47 18.17
N LEU A 246 1.97 -9.83 17.91
CA LEU A 246 1.16 -9.13 18.90
C LEU A 246 -0.12 -9.93 19.20
N HIS A 247 -0.54 -9.92 20.45
CA HIS A 247 -1.76 -10.58 20.92
C HIS A 247 -2.63 -9.58 21.67
N SER A 248 -3.92 -9.51 21.33
CA SER A 248 -4.90 -8.67 22.02
C SER A 248 -6.29 -9.30 21.91
N ALA A 249 -7.00 -9.44 23.03
CA ALA A 249 -8.36 -9.95 23.11
C ALA A 249 -8.55 -11.33 22.42
N GLY A 250 -7.57 -12.23 22.57
CA GLY A 250 -7.61 -13.58 21.98
C GLY A 250 -7.22 -13.64 20.50
N GLN A 251 -6.93 -12.51 19.86
CA GLN A 251 -6.51 -12.40 18.46
C GLN A 251 -4.99 -12.24 18.36
N ARG A 252 -4.40 -12.82 17.30
CA ARG A 252 -2.96 -12.67 17.00
C ARG A 252 -2.75 -11.85 15.74
N TYR A 253 -1.63 -11.13 15.74
CA TYR A 253 -1.22 -10.30 14.62
C TYR A 253 0.28 -10.42 14.35
N SER A 254 0.64 -10.66 13.09
CA SER A 254 2.01 -10.51 12.60
C SER A 254 2.40 -9.05 12.63
N LEU A 255 3.51 -8.73 13.28
CA LEU A 255 4.06 -7.38 13.27
C LEU A 255 5.13 -7.27 12.19
N HIS A 256 4.87 -6.40 11.21
CA HIS A 256 5.88 -6.00 10.23
C HIS A 256 6.30 -4.57 10.54
N ALA A 257 7.61 -4.36 10.67
CA ALA A 257 8.17 -3.04 10.91
C ALA A 257 9.54 -2.92 10.24
N ASP A 258 9.77 -1.77 9.64
CA ASP A 258 11.04 -1.36 9.04
C ASP A 258 11.13 0.16 8.99
N VAL A 259 12.15 0.66 8.30
CA VAL A 259 12.44 2.10 8.24
C VAL A 259 11.40 2.95 7.52
N PHE A 260 10.48 2.34 6.77
CA PHE A 260 9.42 3.03 6.03
C PHE A 260 8.09 3.01 6.79
N GLY A 261 7.91 2.08 7.73
CA GLY A 261 6.76 2.11 8.62
C GLY A 261 6.56 0.81 9.38
N ALA A 262 5.36 0.65 9.94
CA ALA A 262 4.95 -0.61 10.52
C ALA A 262 3.46 -0.82 10.35
N ASN A 263 3.09 -2.10 10.25
CA ASN A 263 1.70 -2.52 10.26
C ASN A 263 1.55 -3.89 10.91
N VAL A 264 0.30 -4.25 11.14
CA VAL A 264 -0.08 -5.52 11.73
C VAL A 264 -1.06 -6.23 10.81
N GLN A 265 -0.80 -7.52 10.56
CA GLN A 265 -1.66 -8.38 9.75
C GLN A 265 -2.29 -9.44 10.65
N ALA A 266 -3.53 -9.85 10.36
CA ALA A 266 -4.16 -10.93 11.11
C ALA A 266 -3.32 -12.20 10.94
N HIS A 267 -3.04 -12.88 12.06
CA HIS A 267 -2.32 -14.14 12.10
C HIS A 267 -3.25 -15.22 12.65
N SER A 268 -3.02 -16.49 12.29
CA SER A 268 -3.87 -17.60 12.73
C SER A 268 -4.10 -17.59 14.25
N ASP A 269 -5.34 -17.87 14.63
CA ASP A 269 -5.81 -17.81 16.02
C ASP A 269 -5.01 -18.69 16.97
N GLY A 270 -4.99 -18.28 18.24
CA GLY A 270 -4.48 -19.07 19.36
C GLY A 270 -3.80 -18.23 20.44
N LYS A 271 -3.32 -18.90 21.49
CA LYS A 271 -2.64 -18.24 22.62
C LYS A 271 -1.16 -17.99 22.31
N LEU A 272 -0.70 -16.75 22.48
CA LEU A 272 0.72 -16.41 22.50
C LEU A 272 1.08 -16.13 23.97
N ALA A 273 2.09 -16.80 24.50
CA ALA A 273 2.62 -16.44 25.81
C ALA A 273 3.38 -15.11 25.67
N PRO A 274 3.17 -14.14 26.59
CA PRO A 274 4.00 -12.94 26.59
C PRO A 274 5.46 -13.32 26.77
N ALA A 275 6.33 -12.68 25.98
CA ALA A 275 7.76 -12.81 26.13
C ALA A 275 8.32 -11.68 27.00
N HIS A 276 9.47 -11.94 27.63
CA HIS A 276 10.30 -10.93 28.27
C HIS A 276 11.73 -11.03 27.74
N GLU A 277 11.82 -11.13 26.41
CA GLU A 277 13.10 -11.25 25.72
C GLU A 277 13.69 -9.87 25.50
N LEU A 278 14.98 -9.74 25.78
CA LEU A 278 15.74 -8.51 25.64
C LEU A 278 17.12 -8.83 25.05
N PRO A 279 17.75 -7.88 24.32
CA PRO A 279 19.14 -8.03 23.93
C PRO A 279 20.06 -8.12 25.18
N PRO A 280 21.23 -8.75 25.07
CA PRO A 280 22.18 -8.85 26.18
C PRO A 280 22.54 -7.48 26.78
N GLY A 281 22.49 -7.37 28.11
CA GLY A 281 22.79 -6.14 28.85
C GLY A 281 21.65 -5.12 28.92
N TRP A 282 20.50 -5.41 28.29
CA TRP A 282 19.31 -4.57 28.41
C TRP A 282 18.45 -5.03 29.60
N ARG A 283 17.73 -4.08 30.20
CA ARG A 283 16.81 -4.35 31.32
C ARG A 283 15.62 -3.40 31.31
N ILE A 284 14.52 -3.85 31.90
CA ILE A 284 13.29 -3.07 32.08
C ILE A 284 13.13 -2.72 33.56
N GLU A 285 12.88 -1.45 33.85
CA GLU A 285 12.52 -0.94 35.17
C GLU A 285 11.19 -0.18 35.09
N GLY A 286 10.08 -0.89 35.34
CA GLY A 286 8.73 -0.32 35.22
C GLY A 286 8.44 0.16 33.78
N SER A 287 8.34 1.47 33.59
CA SER A 287 8.09 2.11 32.29
C SER A 287 9.37 2.52 31.55
N VAL A 288 10.54 2.08 32.02
CA VAL A 288 11.83 2.51 31.49
C VAL A 288 12.58 1.32 30.90
N LEU A 289 12.99 1.44 29.64
CA LEU A 289 13.93 0.52 29.03
C LEU A 289 15.35 1.08 29.17
N LEU A 290 16.26 0.26 29.68
CA LEU A 290 17.66 0.58 29.87
C LEU A 290 18.49 -0.29 28.94
N SER A 291 19.21 0.36 28.02
CA SER A 291 20.31 -0.24 27.27
C SER A 291 21.64 0.07 27.97
N PRO A 292 22.74 -0.60 27.61
CA PRO A 292 24.07 -0.30 28.18
C PRO A 292 24.48 1.17 28.07
N GLU A 293 24.02 1.88 27.04
CA GLU A 293 24.46 3.24 26.71
C GLU A 293 23.37 4.30 26.93
N LYS A 294 22.10 3.89 26.97
CA LYS A 294 20.97 4.82 26.85
C LYS A 294 19.75 4.38 27.65
N ARG A 295 19.03 5.37 28.19
CA ARG A 295 17.75 5.24 28.88
C ARG A 295 16.60 5.69 27.98
N PHE A 296 15.53 4.91 27.91
CA PHE A 296 14.31 5.20 27.14
C PHE A 296 13.10 5.22 28.08
N PRO A 297 12.61 6.39 28.50
CA PRO A 297 11.40 6.50 29.31
C PRO A 297 10.13 6.38 28.47
N PHE A 298 9.12 5.69 29.00
CA PHE A 298 7.79 5.52 28.40
C PHE A 298 6.68 5.72 29.44
N ALA A 299 6.88 6.64 30.39
CA ALA A 299 5.96 6.83 31.53
C ALA A 299 4.51 7.10 31.09
N GLU A 300 4.33 7.78 29.97
CA GLU A 300 3.05 8.09 29.35
C GLU A 300 2.27 6.84 28.87
N HIS A 301 2.92 5.68 28.78
CA HIS A 301 2.32 4.41 28.33
C HIS A 301 2.07 3.41 29.47
N GLY A 302 2.50 3.73 30.70
CA GLY A 302 2.50 2.81 31.83
C GLY A 302 3.71 1.87 31.83
N ALA A 303 3.69 0.86 32.71
CA ALA A 303 4.78 -0.12 32.79
C ALA A 303 4.89 -0.95 31.51
N ILE A 304 6.12 -1.33 31.13
CA ILE A 304 6.36 -2.26 30.03
C ILE A 304 5.87 -3.66 30.47
N THR A 305 4.96 -4.25 29.70
CA THR A 305 4.27 -5.50 30.06
C THR A 305 4.84 -6.73 29.38
N SER A 306 5.43 -6.60 28.20
CA SER A 306 6.13 -7.69 27.52
C SER A 306 7.13 -7.13 26.49
N SER A 307 8.10 -7.95 26.12
CA SER A 307 9.13 -7.62 25.13
C SER A 307 9.53 -8.83 24.29
N ALA A 308 9.73 -8.61 23.00
CA ALA A 308 10.23 -9.61 22.07
C ALA A 308 11.27 -9.00 21.14
N VAL A 309 12.24 -9.81 20.73
CA VAL A 309 13.43 -9.33 20.04
C VAL A 309 13.77 -10.19 18.82
N THR A 310 14.20 -9.54 17.75
CA THR A 310 14.90 -10.15 16.62
C THR A 310 16.33 -9.63 16.56
N ILE A 311 17.11 -10.06 15.57
CA ILE A 311 18.50 -9.62 15.39
C ILE A 311 18.66 -8.08 15.30
N ASP A 312 17.66 -7.36 14.78
CA ASP A 312 17.74 -5.93 14.49
C ASP A 312 16.60 -5.10 15.11
N THR A 313 15.65 -5.74 15.80
CA THR A 313 14.41 -5.08 16.25
C THR A 313 14.03 -5.54 17.65
N LEU A 314 13.69 -4.59 18.51
CA LEU A 314 13.06 -4.85 19.81
C LEU A 314 11.67 -4.23 19.83
N VAL A 315 10.70 -4.99 20.33
CA VAL A 315 9.31 -4.54 20.47
C VAL A 315 8.90 -4.59 21.92
N LEU A 316 8.23 -3.54 22.37
CA LEU A 316 7.73 -3.38 23.74
C LEU A 316 6.23 -3.12 23.72
N THR A 317 5.50 -3.73 24.64
CA THR A 317 4.10 -3.37 24.93
C THR A 317 3.99 -2.78 26.32
N HIS A 318 2.92 -2.03 26.58
CA HIS A 318 2.77 -1.26 27.82
C HIS A 318 1.37 -1.38 28.40
N ALA A 319 1.25 -1.19 29.71
CA ALA A 319 0.02 -1.43 30.46
C ALA A 319 -1.15 -0.50 30.08
N TRP A 320 -0.88 0.72 29.62
CA TRP A 320 -1.90 1.72 29.27
C TRP A 320 -1.93 2.07 27.78
N SER A 321 -1.21 1.32 26.95
CA SER A 321 -1.07 1.58 25.51
C SER A 321 -1.76 0.51 24.69
N HIS A 322 -2.67 0.92 23.80
CA HIS A 322 -3.23 0.06 22.76
C HIS A 322 -2.30 -0.01 21.54
N GLY A 323 -1.01 -0.16 21.76
CA GLY A 323 0.00 -0.17 20.71
C GLY A 323 1.35 -0.60 21.25
N ALA A 324 2.21 -1.04 20.36
CA ALA A 324 3.57 -1.48 20.66
C ALA A 324 4.59 -0.42 20.23
N THR A 325 5.68 -0.29 20.98
CA THR A 325 6.83 0.54 20.63
C THR A 325 7.86 -0.31 19.92
N VAL A 326 8.35 0.15 18.77
CA VAL A 326 9.40 -0.52 18.00
C VAL A 326 10.71 0.24 18.13
N VAL A 327 11.78 -0.48 18.46
CA VAL A 327 13.14 0.03 18.65
C VAL A 327 14.07 -0.63 17.64
N ALA A 328 14.80 0.18 16.88
CA ALA A 328 15.89 -0.29 16.03
C ALA A 328 17.12 -0.56 16.88
N LEU A 329 17.71 -1.74 16.72
CA LEU A 329 18.93 -2.15 17.43
C LEU A 329 20.21 -1.94 16.58
N LEU A 330 20.05 -1.83 15.26
CA LEU A 330 21.11 -1.65 14.25
C LEU A 330 20.77 -0.52 13.24
#